data_AF-R0EHL7-F1
#
_entry.id   AF-R0EHL7-F1
#
_cell.length_a   1.000
_cell.length_b   1.000
_cell.length_c   1.000
_cell.angle_alpha   90.00
_cell.angle_beta   90.00
_cell.angle_gamma   90.00
#
_symmetry.space_group_name_H-M   'P 1'
#
loop_
_entity.id
_entity.type
_entity.pdbx_description
1 polymer ?
#
loop_
_entity_poly.entity_id
_entity_poly.type
_entity_poly.pdbx_seq_one_letter_code
_entity_poly.pdbx_strand_id
1 'polypeptide(L)'
;MADGELILTLDAALAERLRLRAEAAGLSVEAYAHDILRRDVDPPGLAERETRWDGRLRPRSPEDDLDQNSKAYSDYIERICDEAERSGGVPWEQVRARLRNFGQPR
;
A
#
# COMPACT_ATOMS: atom_id res chain seq x y z
N MET A 1 2.18 -23.85 20.55
CA MET A 1 2.93 -23.31 19.40
C MET A 1 2.90 -24.43 18.38
N ALA A 2 1.98 -24.37 17.40
CA ALA A 2 1.92 -25.41 16.37
C ALA A 2 2.88 -25.02 15.26
N ASP A 3 3.93 -25.81 15.06
CA ASP A 3 4.72 -25.75 13.83
C ASP A 3 3.83 -26.29 12.71
N GLY A 4 3.18 -25.38 12.00
CA GLY A 4 2.31 -25.72 10.87
C GLY A 4 3.15 -25.93 9.63
N GLU A 5 3.40 -27.19 9.25
CA GLU A 5 3.93 -27.53 7.95
C GLU A 5 2.84 -27.35 6.87
N LEU A 6 3.20 -26.74 5.75
CA LEU A 6 2.29 -26.51 4.62
C LEU A 6 2.92 -26.98 3.32
N ILE A 7 2.26 -27.92 2.64
CA ILE A 7 2.70 -28.46 1.35
C ILE A 7 1.96 -27.74 0.22
N LEU A 8 2.70 -27.16 -0.72
CA LEU A 8 2.16 -26.49 -1.90
C LEU A 8 2.33 -27.36 -3.15
N THR A 9 1.26 -27.50 -3.93
CA THR A 9 1.32 -28.15 -5.25
C THR A 9 1.44 -27.07 -6.33
N LEU A 10 2.51 -27.10 -7.12
CA LEU A 10 2.79 -26.13 -8.17
C LEU A 10 2.72 -26.78 -9.55
N ASP A 11 2.36 -26.00 -10.57
CA ASP A 11 2.56 -26.43 -11.95
C ASP A 11 4.05 -26.50 -12.30
N ALA A 12 4.39 -27.32 -13.30
CA ALA A 12 5.79 -27.58 -13.67
C ALA A 12 6.54 -26.32 -14.11
N ALA A 13 5.88 -25.37 -14.77
CA ALA A 13 6.52 -24.15 -15.25
C ALA A 13 6.81 -23.18 -14.09
N LEU A 14 5.94 -23.12 -13.09
CA LEU A 14 6.19 -22.35 -11.87
C LEU A 14 7.29 -23.00 -11.02
N ALA A 15 7.29 -24.32 -10.87
CA ALA A 15 8.33 -25.05 -10.14
C ALA A 15 9.73 -24.78 -10.74
N GLU A 16 9.86 -24.83 -12.07
CA GLU A 16 11.16 -24.62 -12.72
C GLU A 16 11.65 -23.16 -12.60
N ARG A 17 10.74 -22.19 -12.76
CA ARG A 17 11.10 -20.77 -12.54
C ARG A 17 11.56 -20.52 -11.12
N LEU A 18 10.92 -21.14 -10.14
CA LEU A 18 11.28 -20.99 -8.73
C LEU A 18 12.64 -21.62 -8.45
N ARG A 19 12.92 -22.79 -9.03
CA ARG A 19 14.23 -23.44 -8.96
C ARG A 19 15.35 -22.59 -9.54
N LEU A 20 15.19 -22.08 -10.76
CA LEU A 20 16.19 -21.24 -11.42
C LEU A 20 16.49 -19.97 -10.61
N ARG A 21 15.46 -19.35 -10.00
CA ARG A 21 15.64 -18.17 -9.17
C ARG A 21 16.32 -18.48 -7.84
N ALA A 22 16.00 -19.60 -7.21
CA ALA A 22 16.68 -20.06 -6.00
C ALA A 22 18.16 -20.32 -6.27
N GLU A 23 18.48 -21.00 -7.38
CA GLU A 23 19.85 -21.26 -7.81
C GLU A 23 20.61 -19.96 -8.12
N ALA A 24 19.99 -19.01 -8.83
CA ALA A 24 20.58 -17.70 -9.09
C ALA A 24 20.85 -16.89 -7.80
N ALA A 25 20.06 -17.12 -6.75
CA ALA A 25 20.25 -16.53 -5.43
C ALA A 25 21.24 -17.32 -4.55
N GLY A 26 21.73 -18.49 -4.99
CA GLY A 26 22.58 -19.38 -4.20
C GLY A 26 21.85 -20.03 -3.01
N LEU A 27 20.52 -20.10 -3.06
CA LEU A 27 19.66 -20.62 -1.99
C LEU A 27 19.03 -21.96 -2.39
N SER A 28 18.60 -22.73 -1.38
CA SER A 28 17.68 -23.84 -1.64
C SER A 28 16.32 -23.30 -2.08
N VAL A 29 15.57 -24.12 -2.82
CA VAL A 29 14.20 -23.81 -3.25
C VAL A 29 13.31 -23.43 -2.07
N GLU A 30 13.40 -24.18 -0.97
CA GLU A 30 12.63 -23.93 0.26
C GLU A 30 13.02 -22.60 0.93
N ALA A 31 14.32 -22.34 1.10
CA ALA A 31 14.80 -21.11 1.71
C ALA A 31 14.41 -19.88 0.87
N TYR A 32 14.47 -19.99 -0.45
CA TYR A 32 14.04 -18.94 -1.36
C TYR A 32 12.53 -18.69 -1.31
N ALA A 33 11.72 -19.76 -1.27
CA ALA A 33 10.27 -19.65 -1.12
C ALA A 33 9.88 -19.01 0.23
N HIS A 34 10.55 -19.41 1.31
CA HIS A 34 10.34 -18.85 2.64
C HIS A 34 10.73 -17.36 2.70
N ASP A 35 11.83 -16.96 2.07
CA ASP A 35 12.24 -15.54 1.99
C ASP A 35 11.20 -14.70 1.24
N ILE A 36 10.67 -15.18 0.11
CA ILE A 36 9.59 -14.48 -0.62
C ILE A 36 8.34 -14.35 0.25
N LEU A 37 7.85 -15.47 0.79
CA LEU A 37 6.63 -15.47 1.61
C LEU A 37 6.78 -14.59 2.84
N ARG A 38 7.97 -14.59 3.45
CA ARG A 38 8.27 -13.71 4.58
C ARG A 38 8.23 -12.24 4.17
N ARG A 39 8.78 -11.85 3.03
CA ARG A 39 8.71 -10.44 2.55
C ARG A 39 7.28 -9.97 2.28
N ASP A 40 6.39 -10.87 1.90
CA ASP A 40 4.99 -10.56 1.64
C ASP A 40 4.13 -10.57 2.93
N VAL A 41 4.45 -11.44 3.90
CA VAL A 41 3.75 -11.56 5.20
C VAL A 41 4.26 -10.56 6.24
N ASP A 42 5.59 -10.39 6.32
CA ASP A 42 6.27 -9.30 7.00
C ASP A 42 6.63 -8.26 5.92
N PRO A 43 5.70 -7.40 5.46
CA PRO A 43 6.09 -6.34 4.55
C PRO A 43 7.24 -5.57 5.20
N PRO A 44 8.45 -5.49 4.57
CA PRO A 44 9.48 -4.59 5.05
C PRO A 44 8.80 -3.23 5.08
N GLY A 45 8.64 -2.71 6.29
CA GLY A 45 7.67 -1.67 6.56
C GLY A 45 7.80 -0.53 5.55
N LEU A 46 6.70 0.20 5.39
CA LEU A 46 6.65 1.58 4.89
C LEU A 46 7.68 2.55 5.54
N ALA A 47 8.64 2.07 6.33
CA ALA A 47 9.46 2.85 7.25
C ALA A 47 10.74 3.47 6.64
N GLU A 48 11.18 3.13 5.42
CA GLU A 48 12.50 3.62 4.93
C GLU A 48 12.50 4.32 3.57
N ARG A 49 11.36 4.47 2.89
CA ARG A 49 11.27 5.14 1.57
C ARG A 49 10.28 6.28 1.50
N GLU A 50 9.84 6.80 2.64
CA GLU A 50 9.06 8.02 2.64
C GLU A 50 10.01 9.22 2.49
N THR A 51 9.76 10.02 1.45
CA THR A 51 10.06 11.45 1.58
C THR A 51 9.25 11.89 2.78
N ARG A 52 9.91 12.13 3.93
CA ARG A 52 9.28 12.40 5.23
C ARG A 52 8.00 13.21 5.03
N TRP A 53 6.86 12.56 5.22
CA TRP A 53 5.63 13.26 5.54
C TRP A 53 5.97 14.11 6.77
N ASP A 54 5.81 15.43 6.69
CA ASP A 54 6.22 16.32 7.79
C ASP A 54 5.37 16.13 9.05
N GLY A 55 4.37 15.23 9.00
CA GLY A 55 3.72 14.68 10.18
C GLY A 55 2.85 15.69 10.90
N ARG A 56 2.74 16.92 10.41
CA ARG A 56 1.68 17.81 10.84
C ARG A 56 0.41 17.32 10.19
N LEU A 57 -0.17 16.28 10.82
CA LEU A 57 -1.60 16.14 10.83
C LEU A 57 -2.14 17.56 11.03
N ARG A 58 -2.96 18.02 10.07
CA ARG A 58 -3.77 19.20 10.32
C ARG A 58 -4.44 18.97 11.69
N PRO A 59 -4.49 19.97 12.57
CA PRO A 59 -5.20 19.84 13.83
C PRO A 59 -6.56 19.21 13.53
N ARG A 60 -6.93 18.20 14.33
CA ARG A 60 -8.20 17.48 14.18
C ARG A 60 -9.32 18.50 13.99
N SER A 61 -9.99 18.46 12.85
CA SER A 61 -11.12 19.33 12.60
C SER A 61 -12.34 18.73 13.32
N PRO A 62 -13.26 19.56 13.85
CA PRO A 62 -14.56 19.07 14.33
C PRO A 62 -15.31 18.23 13.27
N GLU A 63 -15.02 18.47 12.00
CA GLU A 63 -15.60 17.76 10.85
C GLU A 63 -15.09 16.31 10.73
N ASP A 64 -13.93 15.99 11.31
CA ASP A 64 -13.36 14.63 11.30
C ASP A 64 -14.14 13.68 12.24
N ASP A 65 -14.92 14.21 13.18
CA ASP A 65 -15.73 13.47 14.16
C ASP A 65 -17.22 13.37 13.78
N LEU A 66 -17.59 13.90 12.60
CA LEU A 66 -18.97 13.85 12.14
C LEU A 66 -19.38 12.42 11.79
N ASP A 67 -20.56 12.02 12.25
CA ASP A 67 -21.18 10.79 11.80
C ASP A 67 -21.45 10.86 10.29
N GLN A 68 -21.00 9.85 9.54
CA GLN A 68 -21.06 9.85 8.07
C GLN A 68 -22.49 9.83 7.52
N ASN A 69 -23.47 9.42 8.31
CA ASN A 69 -24.89 9.43 7.93
C ASN A 69 -25.61 10.70 8.38
N SER A 70 -24.91 11.61 9.06
CA SER A 70 -25.49 12.87 9.53
C SER A 70 -25.59 13.90 8.41
N LYS A 71 -26.60 14.75 8.49
CA LYS A 71 -26.73 15.93 7.61
C LYS A 71 -25.50 16.85 7.70
N ALA A 72 -24.89 16.97 8.89
CA ALA A 72 -23.70 17.79 9.07
C ALA A 72 -22.51 17.29 8.24
N TYR A 73 -22.36 15.96 8.12
CA TYR A 73 -21.34 15.37 7.25
C TYR A 73 -21.65 15.60 5.77
N SER A 74 -22.90 15.44 5.34
CA SER A 74 -23.28 15.73 3.94
C SER A 74 -23.04 17.19 3.57
N ASP A 75 -23.42 18.13 4.45
CA ASP A 75 -23.19 19.57 4.23
C ASP A 75 -21.69 19.90 4.17
N TYR A 76 -20.86 19.21 4.96
CA TYR A 76 -19.39 19.35 4.91
C TYR A 76 -18.81 18.88 3.58
N ILE A 77 -19.28 17.75 3.05
CA ILE A 77 -18.87 17.23 1.74
C ILE A 77 -19.28 18.19 0.62
N GLU A 78 -20.51 18.70 0.65
CA GLU A 78 -20.98 19.70 -0.33
C GLU A 78 -20.09 20.95 -0.33
N ARG A 79 -19.71 21.45 0.87
CA ARG A 79 -18.81 22.60 0.99
C ARG A 79 -17.43 22.34 0.35
N ILE A 80 -16.90 21.13 0.49
CA ILE A 80 -15.64 20.74 -0.16
C ILE A 80 -15.80 20.74 -1.69
N CYS A 81 -16.91 20.23 -2.21
CA CYS A 81 -17.21 20.23 -3.64
C CYS A 81 -17.30 21.66 -4.19
N ASP A 82 -18.05 22.54 -3.53
CA ASP A 82 -18.17 23.95 -3.90
C ASP A 82 -16.81 24.66 -3.92
N GLU A 83 -15.92 24.33 -2.98
CA GLU A 83 -14.57 24.88 -2.92
C GLU A 83 -13.66 24.34 -4.02
N ALA A 84 -13.78 23.07 -4.36
CA ALA A 84 -13.06 22.48 -5.48
C ALA A 84 -13.49 23.13 -6.79
N GLU A 85 -14.79 23.34 -7.02
CA GLU A 85 -15.29 24.03 -8.21
C GLU A 85 -14.76 25.48 -8.29
N ARG A 86 -14.74 26.19 -7.16
CA ARG A 86 -14.24 27.57 -7.09
C ARG A 86 -12.74 27.69 -7.32
N SER A 87 -11.96 26.75 -6.81
CA SER A 87 -10.48 26.74 -6.91
C SER A 87 -9.96 26.07 -8.18
N GLY A 88 -10.86 25.45 -8.96
CA GLY A 88 -10.51 24.60 -10.10
C GLY A 88 -10.05 23.19 -9.71
N GLY A 89 -10.03 22.88 -8.42
CA GLY A 89 -9.71 21.56 -7.87
C GLY A 89 -8.28 21.10 -8.20
N VAL A 90 -8.06 19.80 -8.03
CA VAL A 90 -6.79 19.16 -8.43
C VAL A 90 -7.08 18.23 -9.62
N PRO A 91 -6.41 18.41 -10.77
CA PRO A 91 -6.59 17.54 -11.92
C PRO A 91 -6.34 16.07 -11.59
N TRP A 92 -7.25 15.19 -12.03
CA TRP A 92 -7.17 13.76 -11.73
C TRP A 92 -5.85 13.12 -12.19
N GLU A 93 -5.28 13.54 -13.32
CA GLU A 93 -3.99 13.01 -13.79
C GLU A 93 -2.83 13.36 -12.83
N GLN A 94 -2.90 14.52 -12.16
CA GLN A 94 -1.91 14.90 -11.15
C GLN A 94 -2.06 14.03 -9.90
N VAL A 95 -3.30 13.74 -9.47
CA VAL A 95 -3.59 12.82 -8.36
C VAL A 95 -3.14 11.41 -8.71
N ARG A 96 -3.49 10.91 -9.90
CA ARG A 96 -3.10 9.59 -10.40
C ARG A 96 -1.59 9.45 -10.51
N ALA A 97 -0.88 10.45 -11.00
CA ALA A 97 0.58 10.43 -11.06
C ALA A 97 1.19 10.38 -9.65
N ARG A 98 0.63 11.10 -8.69
CA ARG A 98 1.06 11.04 -7.28
C ARG A 98 0.79 9.66 -6.66
N LEU A 99 -0.36 9.05 -6.95
CA LEU A 99 -0.71 7.71 -6.48
C LEU A 99 0.15 6.60 -7.13
N ARG A 100 0.46 6.72 -8.42
CA ARG A 100 1.32 5.75 -9.12
C ARG A 100 2.78 5.82 -8.68
N ASN A 101 3.24 7.01 -8.30
CA ASN A 101 4.57 7.23 -7.75
C ASN A 101 4.60 7.15 -6.22
N PHE A 102 3.50 6.70 -5.59
CA PHE A 102 3.43 6.53 -4.16
C PHE A 102 4.41 5.42 -3.73
N GLY A 103 5.47 5.79 -3.02
CA GLY A 103 6.54 4.88 -2.57
C GLY A 103 7.66 4.61 -3.58
N GLN A 104 7.69 5.27 -4.75
CA GLN A 104 8.82 5.16 -5.69
C GLN A 104 9.83 6.30 -5.50
N PRO A 105 11.15 6.01 -5.42
CA PRO A 105 12.17 7.05 -5.34
C PRO A 105 12.18 7.86 -6.65
N ARG A 106 12.22 9.20 -6.52
CA ARG A 106 12.45 10.12 -7.64
C ARG A 106 13.91 10.13 -8.06
#